data_AF-A0A816I141-F1
#
_entry.id   AF-A0A816I141-F1
#
_cell.length_a   1.000
_cell.length_b   1.000
_cell.length_c   1.000
_cell.angle_alpha   90.00
_cell.angle_beta   90.00
_cell.angle_gamma   90.00
#
_symmetry.space_group_name_H-M   'P 1'
#
loop_
_entity.id
_entity.type
_entity.pdbx_description
1 polymer ?
#
loop_
_entity_poly.entity_id
_entity_poly.type
_entity_poly.pdbx_seq_one_letter_code
_entity_poly.pdbx_strand_id
1 'polypeptide(L)' 'MPLYEQLHAYVRGRLCSKYPNRFDCDGPIPAHILGNMWAQTWHDRLDDVTPYPDTPLVNITDVLI' A
#
# COMPACT_ATOMS: atom_id res chain seq x y z
N MET A 1 12.00 14.64 -3.95
CA MET A 1 11.56 14.09 -5.25
C MET A 1 10.04 14.03 -5.23
N PRO A 2 9.33 14.83 -6.04
CA PRO A 2 7.90 15.08 -5.84
C PRO A 2 7.00 13.82 -5.89
N LEU A 3 7.28 12.87 -6.79
CA LEU A 3 6.46 11.67 -6.96
C LEU A 3 6.51 10.74 -5.73
N TYR A 4 7.72 10.46 -5.22
CA TYR A 4 7.89 9.57 -4.07
C TYR A 4 7.22 10.13 -2.82
N GLU A 5 7.32 11.45 -2.59
CA GLU A 5 6.70 12.11 -1.45
C GLU A 5 5.17 12.00 -1.50
N GLN A 6 4.57 12.21 -2.68
CA GLN A 6 3.13 12.05 -2.87
C GLN A 6 2.68 10.59 -2.69
N LEU A 7 3.42 9.63 -3.27
CA LEU A 7 3.13 8.21 -3.12
C LEU A 7 3.25 7.76 -1.65
N HIS A 8 4.33 8.16 -0.99
CA HIS A 8 4.57 7.85 0.42
C HIS A 8 3.46 8.43 1.31
N ALA A 9 3.08 9.70 1.11
CA ALA A 9 2.00 10.33 1.86
C ALA A 9 0.65 9.62 1.63
N TYR A 10 0.33 9.26 0.39
CA TYR A 10 -0.88 8.51 0.05
C TYR A 10 -0.93 7.15 0.77
N VAL A 11 0.15 6.36 0.66
CA VAL A 11 0.24 5.04 1.30
C VAL A 11 0.16 5.16 2.82
N ARG A 12 0.85 6.14 3.42
CA ARG A 12 0.76 6.40 4.86
C ARG A 12 -0.67 6.69 5.30
N GLY A 13 -1.39 7.56 4.58
CA GLY A 13 -2.79 7.88 4.90
C GLY A 13 -3.72 6.66 4.84
N ARG A 14 -3.55 5.80 3.83
CA ARG A 14 -4.29 4.53 3.71
C ARG A 14 -3.99 3.58 4.88
N LEU A 15 -2.71 3.39 5.20
CA LEU A 15 -2.29 2.53 6.31
C LEU A 15 -2.73 3.06 7.67
N CYS A 16 -2.74 4.37 7.86
CA CYS A 16 -3.28 5.00 9.07
C CYS A 16 -4.78 4.75 9.26
N SER A 17 -5.54 4.81 8.17
CA SER A 17 -6.97 4.50 8.18
C SER A 17 -7.20 3.03 8.53
N LYS A 18 -6.34 2.12 8.04
CA LYS A 18 -6.43 0.68 8.32
C LYS A 18 -5.94 0.27 9.72
N TYR A 19 -4.91 0.94 10.23
CA TYR A 19 -4.25 0.62 11.50
C TYR A 19 -4.28 1.83 12.46
N PRO A 20 -5.47 2.26 12.92
CA PRO A 20 -5.60 3.43 13.77
C PRO A 20 -4.81 3.26 15.08
N ASN A 21 -4.10 4.30 15.49
CA ASN A 21 -3.29 4.36 16.72
C ASN A 21 -2.18 3.29 16.83
N ARG A 22 -1.77 2.67 15.71
CA ARG A 22 -0.67 1.68 15.71
C ARG A 22 0.70 2.30 15.42
N PHE A 23 0.73 3.47 14.80
CA PHE A 23 1.93 4.24 14.52
C PHE A 23 1.58 5.72 14.33
N ASP A 24 2.60 6.57 14.33
CA ASP A 24 2.45 8.01 14.10
C ASP A 24 2.16 8.30 12.61
N CYS A 25 0.99 8.89 12.35
CA CYS A 25 0.53 9.20 11.00
C CYS A 25 1.20 10.40 10.36
N ASP A 26 1.86 11.24 11.15
CA ASP A 26 2.67 12.36 10.66
C ASP A 26 4.14 11.98 10.51
N GLY A 27 4.54 10.83 11.07
CA GLY A 27 5.88 10.28 11.02
C GLY A 27 6.19 9.41 9.79
N PRO A 28 7.36 8.73 9.80
CA PRO A 28 7.71 7.71 8.80
C PRO A 28 6.84 6.47 8.90
N ILE A 29 6.63 5.77 7.77
CA ILE A 29 5.92 4.48 7.78
C ILE A 29 6.83 3.41 8.43
N PRO A 30 6.36 2.64 9.43
CA PRO A 30 7.14 1.55 9.99
C PRO A 30 7.47 0.47 8.95
N ALA A 31 8.73 0.01 8.90
CA ALA A 31 9.18 -0.94 7.88
C ALA A 31 8.41 -2.27 7.87
N HIS A 32 8.08 -2.80 9.05
CA HIS A 32 7.42 -4.10 9.21
C HIS A 32 5.97 -4.14 8.70
N ILE A 33 5.37 -3.00 8.33
CA ILE A 33 4.00 -2.93 7.78
C ILE A 33 3.94 -2.66 6.27
N LEU A 34 5.05 -2.87 5.55
CA LEU A 34 5.15 -2.59 4.12
C LEU A 34 5.15 -3.84 3.23
N GLY A 35 4.87 -5.02 3.78
CA GLY A 35 4.73 -6.26 3.01
C GLY A 35 5.81 -7.26 3.34
N ASN A 36 7.02 -6.99 2.86
CA ASN A 36 8.18 -7.84 3.06
C ASN A 36 9.10 -7.36 4.19
N MET A 37 10.01 -8.25 4.62
CA MET A 37 10.92 -8.06 5.76
C MET A 37 11.78 -6.77 5.68
N TRP A 38 12.08 -6.32 4.47
CA TRP A 38 12.96 -5.16 4.23
C TRP A 38 12.22 -3.94 3.67
N ALA A 39 10.89 -4.01 3.53
CA ALA A 39 10.09 -2.95 2.90
C ALA A 39 10.57 -2.53 1.50
N GLN A 40 11.29 -3.42 0.80
CA GLN A 40 11.91 -3.13 -0.50
C GLN A 40 10.86 -2.85 -1.59
N THR A 41 9.68 -3.43 -1.44
CA THR A 41 8.54 -3.30 -2.35
C THR A 41 7.27 -3.34 -1.53
N TRP A 42 6.21 -2.69 -2.01
CA TRP A 42 4.94 -2.57 -1.28
C TRP A 42 3.79 -3.32 -1.96
N HIS A 43 4.10 -4.25 -2.88
CA HIS A 43 3.11 -5.00 -3.66
C HIS A 43 2.16 -5.81 -2.78
N ASP A 44 2.65 -6.38 -1.67
CA ASP A 44 1.82 -7.14 -0.72
C ASP A 44 0.81 -6.26 0.03
N ARG A 45 0.85 -4.93 -0.17
CA ARG A 45 -0.11 -3.97 0.40
C ARG A 45 -1.05 -3.37 -0.64
N LEU A 46 -1.08 -3.92 -1.86
CA LEU A 46 -1.92 -3.41 -2.94
C LEU A 46 -3.40 -3.34 -2.52
N ASP A 47 -3.90 -4.36 -1.83
CA ASP A 47 -5.28 -4.40 -1.32
C ASP A 47 -5.61 -3.23 -0.38
N ASP A 48 -4.62 -2.77 0.39
CA ASP A 48 -4.81 -1.70 1.38
C ASP A 48 -4.85 -0.32 0.73
N VAL A 49 -4.08 -0.17 -0.36
CA VAL A 49 -3.82 1.12 -1.00
C VAL A 49 -4.55 1.29 -2.33
N THR A 50 -5.29 0.27 -2.80
CA THR A 50 -6.06 0.34 -4.04
C THR A 50 -7.13 1.44 -3.94
N PRO A 51 -7.11 2.46 -4.84
CA PRO A 51 -8.06 3.58 -4.78
C PRO A 51 -9.52 3.17 -5.03
N TYR A 52 -9.73 2.21 -5.95
CA TYR A 52 -11.04 1.75 -6.39
C TYR A 52 -11.14 0.22 -6.19
N PRO A 53 -11.40 -0.25 -4.96
CA PRO A 53 -11.35 -1.67 -4.62
C PRO A 53 -12.42 -2.51 -5.33
N ASP A 54 -13.54 -1.89 -5.72
CA ASP A 54 -14.64 -2.56 -6.41
C ASP A 54 -14.35 -2.83 -7.90
N THR A 55 -13.25 -2.25 -8.43
CA THR A 55 -12.82 -2.45 -9.81
C THR A 55 -11.73 -3.53 -9.86
N PRO A 56 -12.04 -4.75 -10.32
CA PRO A 56 -11.05 -5.83 -10.34
C PRO A 56 -9.92 -5.53 -11.34
N LEU A 57 -8.71 -5.96 -10.98
CA LEU A 57 -7.58 -5.95 -11.89
C LEU A 57 -7.79 -6.97 -13.01
N VAL A 58 -7.29 -6.65 -14.20
CA VAL A 58 -7.34 -7.57 -15.34
C VAL A 58 -6.50 -8.80 -15.01
N ASN A 59 -7.15 -9.96 -14.96
CA ASN A 59 -6.52 -11.26 -14.82
C ASN A 59 -6.92 -12.13 -16.01
N ILE A 60 -5.95 -12.60 -16.78
CA ILE A 60 -6.16 -13.42 -17.99
C ILE A 60 -5.83 -14.89 -17.77
N THR A 61 -5.51 -15.32 -16.55
CA THR A 61 -5.12 -16.71 -16.26
C THR A 61 -6.17 -17.69 -16.80
N ASP A 62 -7.46 -17.42 -16.58
CA ASP A 62 -8.56 -18.29 -17.04
C ASP A 62 -8.68 -18.43 -18.56
N VAL A 63 -8.08 -17.51 -19.33
CA VAL A 63 -8.09 -17.55 -20.81
C VAL A 63 -6.92 -18.38 -21.37
N LEU A 64 -5.89 -18.62 -20.55
CA LEU A 64 -4.66 -19.31 -20.96
C LEU A 64 -4.61 -20.80 -20.56
N ILE A 65 -5.61 -21.28 -19.83
CA ILE A 65 -5.81 -22.69 -19.43
C ILE A 65 -6.83 -23.36 -20.33
#